data_AF-A0A565ARG3-F1
#
_entry.id   AF-A0A565ARG3-F1
#
_cell.length_a   1.000
_cell.length_b   1.000
_cell.length_c   1.000
_cell.angle_alpha   90.00
_cell.angle_beta   90.00
_cell.angle_gamma   90.00
#
_symmetry.space_group_name_H-M   'P 1'
#
loop_
_entity.id
_entity.type
_entity.pdbx_description
1 polymer ?
#
loop_
_entity_poly.entity_id
_entity_poly.type
_entity_poly.pdbx_seq_one_letter_code
_entity_poly.pdbx_strand_id
1 'polypeptide(L)'
;MMMKYLIPEPKTKQILFEKSLQANGPTTLTEFKDISSKRKAIEESVNGTSNVTDATAREMNRGLTSSCDQDLHKLEQYLPLLFNLVHYADQINRVSDLKIRWSSGLISQTIIQRKCPKFFQVDNIMFELGMVLYLYAIKLREKAMELVSTDIKQSVKLYREASGVFHHLSHELLPSLKPSLPPGKLPELTSPLCTALSLLCLAEGQAVTTNKAEESGKSATLLSQLHYGITQMLSEADAHLSSRANGECKDLSSRFLEYISIMRALHELKSQKHLAVLLESEGKVGEAIGILRRALAAARKSLPSKEDTWMSLFKKEREEVTKNMAKYEKLNDFMMLQRIPVETELVFPKGEKIVNLIPYIPTRREQELRFKL
;
A
#
# COMPACT_ATOMS: atom_id res chain seq x y z
N MET A 1 1.87 18.00 6.01
CA MET A 1 2.55 16.73 6.38
C MET A 1 1.52 15.60 6.34
N MET A 2 1.81 14.50 5.65
CA MET A 2 0.89 13.36 5.49
C MET A 2 1.21 12.22 6.46
N MET A 3 0.19 11.43 6.82
CA MET A 3 0.40 10.17 7.53
C MET A 3 1.19 9.19 6.65
N LYS A 4 2.26 8.60 7.20
CA LYS A 4 3.11 7.63 6.50
C LYS A 4 3.23 6.36 7.32
N TYR A 5 3.09 5.22 6.66
CA TYR A 5 3.35 3.89 7.22
C TYR A 5 4.09 3.06 6.19
N LEU A 6 5.30 2.64 6.54
CA LEU A 6 6.10 1.72 5.73
C LEU A 6 5.64 0.30 6.02
N ILE A 7 5.23 -0.42 4.98
CA ILE A 7 4.86 -1.82 5.10
C ILE A 7 6.15 -2.62 5.23
N PRO A 8 6.33 -3.44 6.28
CA PRO A 8 7.56 -4.21 6.43
C PRO A 8 7.78 -5.14 5.25
N GLU A 9 8.99 -5.11 4.71
CA GLU A 9 9.37 -5.91 3.55
C GLU A 9 9.55 -7.40 3.90
N PRO A 10 9.08 -8.32 3.04
CA PRO A 10 9.39 -9.72 3.18
C PRO A 10 10.86 -9.98 2.84
N LYS A 11 11.50 -10.88 3.59
CA LYS A 11 12.86 -11.34 3.33
C LYS A 11 12.85 -12.57 2.45
N THR A 12 13.95 -12.84 1.76
CA THR A 12 14.07 -14.02 0.89
C THR A 12 15.37 -14.77 1.10
N LYS A 13 15.40 -16.04 0.67
CA LYS A 13 16.65 -16.79 0.49
C LYS A 13 17.15 -16.74 -0.96
N GLN A 14 18.41 -17.12 -1.11
CA GLN A 14 19.08 -17.28 -2.40
C GLN A 14 18.40 -18.34 -3.26
N ILE A 15 18.32 -18.03 -4.56
CA ILE A 15 17.92 -18.92 -5.64
C ILE A 15 19.03 -18.87 -6.69
N LEU A 16 19.50 -20.05 -7.13
CA LEU A 16 20.49 -20.18 -8.20
C LEU A 16 19.88 -21.00 -9.34
N PHE A 17 19.26 -20.30 -10.29
CA PHE A 17 18.52 -20.91 -11.39
C PHE A 17 19.40 -21.81 -12.25
N GLU A 18 20.65 -21.43 -12.51
CA GLU A 18 21.59 -22.20 -13.33
C GLU A 18 22.06 -23.52 -12.68
N LYS A 19 21.86 -23.68 -11.36
CA LYS A 19 22.18 -24.93 -10.66
C LYS A 19 20.99 -25.87 -10.58
N SER A 20 19.78 -25.33 -10.52
CA SER A 20 18.55 -26.12 -10.37
C SER A 20 17.90 -26.44 -11.72
N LEU A 21 17.98 -25.52 -12.70
CA LEU A 21 17.39 -25.66 -14.02
C LEU A 21 18.44 -26.08 -15.04
N GLN A 22 18.13 -27.11 -15.84
CA GLN A 22 19.04 -27.61 -16.86
C GLN A 22 18.86 -26.87 -18.18
N ALA A 23 19.87 -26.08 -18.57
CA ALA A 23 19.88 -25.38 -19.85
C ALA A 23 20.30 -26.30 -21.01
N ASN A 24 19.61 -26.20 -22.14
CA ASN A 24 19.99 -26.80 -23.42
C ASN A 24 20.69 -25.75 -24.30
N GLY A 25 21.96 -25.50 -23.98
CA GLY A 25 22.85 -24.62 -24.75
C GLY A 25 23.37 -23.42 -23.95
N PRO A 26 24.40 -22.73 -24.48
CA PRO A 26 25.08 -21.65 -23.78
C PRO A 26 24.20 -20.40 -23.59
N THR A 27 23.29 -20.12 -24.52
CA THR A 27 22.39 -18.95 -24.48
C THR A 27 21.44 -19.04 -23.28
N THR A 28 20.70 -20.13 -23.13
CA THR A 28 19.80 -20.34 -21.99
C THR A 28 20.57 -20.41 -20.67
N LEU A 29 21.77 -21.00 -20.65
CA LEU A 29 22.61 -20.98 -19.45
C LEU A 29 23.02 -19.57 -19.04
N THR A 30 23.26 -18.69 -20.02
CA THR A 30 23.61 -17.29 -19.78
C THR A 30 22.42 -16.53 -19.21
N GLU A 31 21.22 -16.76 -19.74
CA GLU A 31 19.98 -16.21 -19.18
C GLU A 31 19.75 -16.68 -17.74
N PHE A 32 20.00 -17.95 -17.41
CA PHE A 32 19.90 -18.45 -16.03
C PHE A 32 20.91 -17.81 -15.07
N LYS A 33 22.12 -17.52 -15.53
CA LYS A 33 23.10 -16.78 -14.73
C LYS A 33 22.69 -15.33 -14.52
N ASP A 34 22.12 -14.69 -15.56
CA ASP A 34 21.64 -13.31 -15.48
C ASP A 34 20.49 -13.18 -14.49
N ILE A 35 19.44 -14.01 -14.63
CA ILE A 35 18.30 -14.03 -13.70
C ILE A 35 18.73 -14.32 -12.25
N SER A 36 19.68 -15.25 -12.02
CA SER A 36 20.27 -15.48 -10.69
C SER A 36 21.01 -14.27 -10.14
N SER A 37 21.79 -13.58 -10.97
CA SER A 37 22.53 -12.37 -10.56
C SER A 37 21.58 -11.24 -10.18
N LYS A 38 20.56 -10.96 -11.01
CA LYS A 38 19.54 -9.94 -10.71
C LYS A 38 18.75 -10.29 -9.45
N ARG A 39 18.39 -11.57 -9.29
CA ARG A 39 17.70 -12.03 -8.09
C ARG A 39 18.53 -11.89 -6.81
N LYS A 40 19.84 -12.15 -6.90
CA LYS A 40 20.77 -11.97 -5.79
C LYS A 40 20.83 -10.50 -5.34
N ALA A 41 20.84 -9.56 -6.28
CA ALA A 41 20.83 -8.13 -5.95
C ALA A 41 19.57 -7.70 -5.17
N ILE A 42 18.41 -8.30 -5.50
CA ILE A 42 17.15 -8.09 -4.75
C ILE A 42 17.25 -8.71 -3.35
N GLU A 43 17.74 -9.95 -3.25
CA GLU A 43 17.95 -10.63 -1.95
C GLU A 43 18.82 -9.80 -1.02
N GLU A 44 19.98 -9.33 -1.50
CA GLU A 44 20.92 -8.53 -0.72
C GLU A 44 20.30 -7.21 -0.23
N SER A 45 19.41 -6.60 -1.03
CA SER A 45 18.62 -5.43 -0.65
C SER A 45 17.65 -5.74 0.49
N VAL A 46 16.70 -6.66 0.27
CA VAL A 46 15.60 -6.91 1.24
C VAL A 46 16.10 -7.54 2.54
N ASN A 47 17.23 -8.24 2.49
CA ASN A 47 17.85 -8.83 3.68
C ASN A 47 18.77 -7.85 4.42
N GLY A 48 19.16 -6.73 3.79
CA GLY A 48 20.13 -5.78 4.35
C GLY A 48 21.53 -6.37 4.49
N THR A 49 21.93 -7.26 3.56
CA THR A 49 23.22 -7.97 3.61
C THR A 49 24.23 -7.47 2.58
N SER A 50 23.94 -6.35 1.89
CA SER A 50 24.89 -5.73 0.98
C SER A 50 26.12 -5.25 1.75
N ASN A 51 27.29 -5.75 1.36
CA ASN A 51 28.60 -5.30 1.88
C ASN A 51 29.22 -4.20 0.99
N VAL A 52 28.46 -3.67 0.02
CA VAL A 52 28.93 -2.67 -0.95
C VAL A 52 28.85 -1.28 -0.32
N THR A 53 29.92 -0.49 -0.47
CA THR A 53 29.94 0.90 0.01
C THR A 53 28.96 1.77 -0.78
N ASP A 54 28.42 2.82 -0.16
CA ASP A 54 27.45 3.75 -0.80
C ASP A 54 27.95 4.32 -2.14
N ALA A 55 29.25 4.55 -2.28
CA ALA A 55 29.85 5.06 -3.52
C ALA A 55 29.79 4.03 -4.65
N THR A 56 30.14 2.77 -4.37
CA THR A 56 30.08 1.67 -5.34
C THR A 56 28.62 1.30 -5.65
N ALA A 57 27.72 1.36 -4.66
CA ALA A 57 26.30 1.17 -4.88
C ALA A 57 25.71 2.26 -5.82
N ARG A 58 26.14 3.51 -5.70
CA ARG A 58 25.73 4.59 -6.62
C ARG A 58 26.23 4.35 -8.04
N GLU A 59 27.48 3.96 -8.23
CA GLU A 59 28.04 3.68 -9.55
C GLU A 59 27.31 2.52 -10.24
N MET A 60 27.06 1.42 -9.53
CA MET A 60 26.32 0.26 -10.03
C MET A 60 24.86 0.59 -10.41
N ASN A 61 24.24 1.56 -9.72
CA ASN A 61 22.86 2.00 -9.96
C ASN A 61 22.80 3.29 -10.79
N ARG A 62 23.75 3.52 -11.71
CA ARG A 62 23.75 4.66 -12.65
C ARG A 62 23.66 6.05 -11.98
N GLY A 63 24.20 6.19 -10.78
CA GLY A 63 24.19 7.43 -10.01
C GLY A 63 22.95 7.66 -9.14
N LEU A 64 22.04 6.67 -9.02
CA LEU A 64 20.86 6.78 -8.16
C LEU A 64 21.26 6.91 -6.68
N THR A 65 20.74 7.95 -6.02
CA THR A 65 21.11 8.32 -4.65
C THR A 65 20.10 7.83 -3.59
N SER A 66 18.83 7.64 -3.95
CA SER A 66 17.83 7.07 -3.04
C SER A 66 17.89 5.54 -3.05
N SER A 67 17.89 4.93 -1.86
CA SER A 67 17.78 3.47 -1.70
C SER A 67 16.54 2.91 -2.39
N CYS A 68 15.42 3.66 -2.37
CA CYS A 68 14.18 3.23 -2.99
C CYS A 68 14.29 3.17 -4.53
N ASP A 69 14.98 4.13 -5.14
CA ASP A 69 15.24 4.13 -6.59
C ASP A 69 16.13 2.95 -7.01
N GLN A 70 17.15 2.63 -6.20
CA GLN A 70 18.01 1.49 -6.44
C GLN A 70 17.24 0.17 -6.37
N ASP A 71 16.33 0.03 -5.39
CA ASP A 71 15.48 -1.15 -5.25
C ASP A 71 14.52 -1.31 -6.44
N LEU A 72 13.85 -0.22 -6.84
CA LEU A 72 12.98 -0.21 -8.03
C LEU A 72 13.76 -0.61 -9.28
N HIS A 73 14.95 -0.07 -9.47
CA HIS A 73 15.78 -0.39 -10.63
C HIS A 73 16.15 -1.88 -10.70
N LYS A 74 16.53 -2.48 -9.57
CA LYS A 74 16.82 -3.93 -9.48
C LYS A 74 15.59 -4.77 -9.83
N LEU A 75 14.42 -4.39 -9.32
CA LEU A 75 13.16 -5.08 -9.58
C LEU A 75 12.74 -4.98 -11.06
N GLU A 76 12.87 -3.80 -11.67
CA GLU A 76 12.58 -3.56 -13.09
C GLU A 76 13.49 -4.36 -14.02
N GLN A 77 14.74 -4.63 -13.63
CA GLN A 77 15.63 -5.50 -14.39
C GLN A 77 15.29 -6.98 -14.25
N TYR A 78 14.79 -7.40 -13.09
CA TYR A 78 14.51 -8.81 -12.80
C TYR A 78 13.15 -9.26 -13.33
N LEU A 79 12.11 -8.42 -13.21
CA LEU A 79 10.74 -8.76 -13.58
C LEU A 79 10.61 -9.28 -15.02
N PRO A 80 11.19 -8.65 -16.06
CA PRO A 80 11.08 -9.16 -17.43
C PRO A 80 11.71 -10.53 -17.66
N LEU A 81 12.78 -10.84 -16.91
CA LEU A 81 13.42 -12.16 -16.92
C LEU A 81 12.52 -13.21 -16.27
N LEU A 82 11.93 -12.86 -15.13
CA LEU A 82 11.05 -13.74 -14.38
C LEU A 82 9.74 -14.02 -15.13
N PHE A 83 9.14 -13.01 -15.76
CA PHE A 83 8.00 -13.22 -16.65
C PHE A 83 8.34 -14.13 -17.82
N ASN A 84 9.55 -14.03 -18.37
CA ASN A 84 9.98 -14.94 -19.43
C ASN A 84 10.13 -16.37 -18.90
N LEU A 85 10.70 -16.55 -17.71
CA LEU A 85 10.80 -17.86 -17.10
C LEU A 85 9.42 -18.48 -16.82
N VAL A 86 8.47 -17.69 -16.32
CA VAL A 86 7.07 -18.09 -16.11
C VAL A 86 6.40 -18.56 -17.40
N HIS A 87 6.68 -17.90 -18.53
CA HIS A 87 6.13 -18.31 -19.83
C HIS A 87 6.52 -19.75 -20.22
N TYR A 88 7.67 -20.23 -19.76
CA TYR A 88 8.12 -21.61 -19.98
C TYR A 88 7.91 -22.53 -18.76
N ALA A 89 7.10 -22.13 -17.77
CA ALA A 89 6.94 -22.89 -16.53
C ALA A 89 6.54 -24.35 -16.74
N ASP A 90 5.67 -24.63 -17.72
CA ASP A 90 5.21 -25.99 -18.05
C ASP A 90 6.32 -26.90 -18.58
N GLN A 91 7.43 -26.33 -19.06
CA GLN A 91 8.59 -27.08 -19.58
C GLN A 91 9.63 -27.38 -18.50
N ILE A 92 9.38 -26.97 -17.24
CA ILE A 92 10.34 -27.08 -16.14
C ILE A 92 10.01 -28.26 -15.23
N ASN A 93 10.76 -29.35 -15.40
CA ASN A 93 10.54 -30.61 -14.66
C ASN A 93 10.97 -30.57 -13.17
N ARG A 94 11.74 -29.56 -12.73
CA ARG A 94 12.38 -29.53 -11.39
C ARG A 94 12.33 -28.18 -10.67
N VAL A 95 11.14 -27.58 -10.60
CA VAL A 95 10.94 -26.33 -9.83
C VAL A 95 11.25 -26.51 -8.34
N SER A 96 11.04 -27.71 -7.78
CA SER A 96 11.36 -28.08 -6.39
C SER A 96 12.81 -27.84 -5.99
N ASP A 97 13.75 -27.95 -6.94
CA ASP A 97 15.18 -27.78 -6.68
C ASP A 97 15.56 -26.30 -6.50
N LEU A 98 14.66 -25.36 -6.85
CA LEU A 98 14.86 -23.92 -6.62
C LEU A 98 14.69 -23.53 -5.15
N LYS A 99 13.91 -24.30 -4.37
CA LYS A 99 13.67 -24.06 -2.93
C LYS A 99 13.26 -22.61 -2.65
N ILE A 100 12.26 -22.13 -3.38
CA ILE A 100 11.83 -20.73 -3.37
C ILE A 100 11.25 -20.40 -2.00
N ARG A 101 11.88 -19.44 -1.29
CA ARG A 101 11.59 -19.17 0.12
C ARG A 101 11.50 -17.69 0.43
N TRP A 102 10.33 -17.28 0.90
CA TRP A 102 10.05 -15.93 1.37
C TRP A 102 9.55 -15.93 2.81
N SER A 103 9.86 -14.89 3.57
CA SER A 103 9.22 -14.62 4.86
C SER A 103 7.99 -13.74 4.67
N SER A 104 7.18 -13.61 5.71
CA SER A 104 6.13 -12.58 5.78
C SER A 104 6.64 -11.36 6.55
N GLY A 105 6.37 -10.17 6.00
CA GLY A 105 6.58 -8.89 6.67
C GLY A 105 5.33 -8.41 7.44
N LEU A 106 4.15 -8.88 7.05
CA LEU A 106 2.88 -8.44 7.62
C LEU A 106 2.38 -9.24 8.82
N ILE A 107 2.86 -10.48 8.99
CA ILE A 107 2.54 -11.28 10.18
C ILE A 107 3.21 -10.66 11.40
N SER A 108 2.48 -10.58 12.52
CA SER A 108 3.02 -10.09 13.79
C SER A 108 4.18 -10.97 14.26
N GLN A 109 5.41 -10.47 14.13
CA GLN A 109 6.61 -11.20 14.52
C GLN A 109 6.91 -11.01 16.01
N THR A 110 7.10 -12.11 16.74
CA THR A 110 7.69 -12.08 18.08
C THR A 110 9.13 -11.54 18.03
N ILE A 111 9.68 -11.12 19.17
CA ILE A 111 11.07 -10.62 19.26
C ILE A 111 12.08 -11.62 18.66
N ILE A 112 11.83 -12.92 18.85
CA ILE A 112 12.65 -14.00 18.30
C ILE A 112 12.50 -14.08 16.78
N GLN A 113 11.28 -13.98 16.25
CA GLN A 113 11.00 -14.00 14.81
C GLN A 113 11.56 -12.77 14.07
N ARG A 114 11.72 -11.63 14.75
CA ARG A 114 12.41 -10.46 14.18
C ARG A 114 13.89 -10.72 13.92
N LYS A 115 14.54 -11.53 14.76
CA LYS A 115 15.95 -11.95 14.57
C LYS A 115 16.06 -13.12 13.59
N CYS A 116 15.11 -14.06 13.64
CA CYS A 116 15.08 -15.25 12.80
C CYS A 116 13.70 -15.39 12.12
N PRO A 117 13.48 -14.71 10.98
CA PRO A 117 12.18 -14.74 10.31
C PRO A 117 11.86 -16.14 9.82
N LYS A 118 10.59 -16.53 9.95
CA LYS A 118 10.09 -17.79 9.41
C LYS A 118 9.99 -17.66 7.89
N PHE A 119 10.62 -18.58 7.18
CA PHE A 119 10.53 -18.69 5.73
C PHE A 119 9.51 -19.75 5.34
N PHE A 120 8.72 -19.44 4.33
CA PHE A 120 7.74 -20.32 3.71
C PHE A 120 8.29 -20.74 2.36
N GLN A 121 8.42 -22.06 2.16
CA GLN A 121 8.85 -22.63 0.90
C GLN A 121 7.63 -22.96 0.05
N VAL A 122 7.59 -22.45 -1.17
CA VAL A 122 6.58 -22.79 -2.18
C VAL A 122 7.30 -22.90 -3.51
N ASP A 123 7.49 -24.13 -3.97
CA ASP A 123 8.30 -24.41 -5.15
C ASP A 123 7.48 -24.23 -6.43
N ASN A 124 7.08 -22.99 -6.69
CA ASN A 124 6.34 -22.56 -7.87
C ASN A 124 6.92 -21.22 -8.36
N ILE A 125 7.27 -21.11 -9.65
CA ILE A 125 7.84 -19.88 -10.21
C ILE A 125 6.80 -18.74 -10.20
N MET A 126 5.52 -19.05 -10.33
CA MET A 126 4.43 -18.07 -10.16
C MET A 126 4.37 -17.52 -8.74
N PHE A 127 4.77 -18.31 -7.74
CA PHE A 127 4.89 -17.83 -6.36
C PHE A 127 6.01 -16.79 -6.22
N GLU A 128 7.18 -17.06 -6.79
CA GLU A 128 8.27 -16.08 -6.86
C GLU A 128 7.82 -14.80 -7.58
N LEU A 129 7.13 -14.91 -8.71
CA LEU A 129 6.58 -13.76 -9.43
C LEU A 129 5.60 -12.95 -8.57
N GLY A 130 4.69 -13.63 -7.87
CA GLY A 130 3.75 -12.99 -6.95
C GLY A 130 4.45 -12.16 -5.86
N MET A 131 5.45 -12.76 -5.19
CA MET A 131 6.20 -12.07 -4.12
C MET A 131 7.01 -10.87 -4.64
N VAL A 132 7.60 -10.99 -5.83
CA VAL A 132 8.41 -9.93 -6.44
C VAL A 132 7.53 -8.77 -6.91
N LEU A 133 6.37 -9.04 -7.52
CA LEU A 133 5.39 -8.01 -7.87
C LEU A 133 4.83 -7.32 -6.61
N TYR A 134 4.59 -8.08 -5.54
CA TYR A 134 4.17 -7.50 -4.26
C TYR A 134 5.23 -6.52 -3.72
N LEU A 135 6.49 -6.93 -3.72
CA LEU A 135 7.61 -6.07 -3.32
C LEU A 135 7.74 -4.84 -4.24
N TYR A 136 7.60 -5.00 -5.55
CA TYR A 136 7.62 -3.90 -6.51
C TYR A 136 6.52 -2.88 -6.24
N ALA A 137 5.29 -3.33 -5.98
CA ALA A 137 4.18 -2.45 -5.63
C ALA A 137 4.44 -1.66 -4.33
N ILE A 138 5.03 -2.31 -3.31
CA ILE A 138 5.46 -1.63 -2.07
C ILE A 138 6.49 -0.55 -2.39
N LYS A 139 7.51 -0.86 -3.19
CA LYS A 139 8.58 0.10 -3.50
C LYS A 139 8.07 1.29 -4.32
N LEU A 140 7.12 1.08 -5.23
CA LEU A 140 6.44 2.17 -5.92
C LEU A 140 5.70 3.08 -4.94
N ARG A 141 4.99 2.49 -3.97
CA ARG A 141 4.28 3.22 -2.90
C ARG A 141 5.25 3.99 -2.00
N GLU A 142 6.37 3.40 -1.60
CA GLU A 142 7.41 4.08 -0.82
C GLU A 142 8.01 5.25 -1.58
N LYS A 143 8.31 5.07 -2.87
CA LYS A 143 8.81 6.16 -3.71
C LYS A 143 7.80 7.29 -3.83
N ALA A 144 6.52 6.95 -3.96
CA ALA A 144 5.45 7.94 -3.97
C ALA A 144 5.46 8.79 -2.68
N MET A 145 5.72 8.19 -1.51
CA MET A 145 5.84 8.90 -0.23
C MET A 145 7.04 9.86 -0.15
N GLU A 146 8.17 9.52 -0.79
CA GLU A 146 9.34 10.40 -0.87
C GLU A 146 9.01 11.66 -1.65
N LEU A 147 8.23 11.53 -2.73
CA LEU A 147 7.95 12.61 -3.68
C LEU A 147 6.81 13.54 -3.29
N VAL A 148 6.02 13.23 -2.24
CA VAL A 148 4.85 14.03 -1.82
C VAL A 148 5.16 15.53 -1.69
N SER A 149 6.36 15.88 -1.22
CA SER A 149 6.76 17.28 -1.00
C SER A 149 7.52 17.92 -2.15
N THR A 150 8.02 17.14 -3.11
CA THR A 150 8.94 17.61 -4.17
C THR A 150 8.32 17.52 -5.56
N ASP A 151 7.61 16.44 -5.86
CA ASP A 151 6.91 16.23 -7.12
C ASP A 151 5.57 15.52 -6.88
N ILE A 152 4.53 16.33 -6.66
CA ILE A 152 3.17 15.86 -6.43
C ILE A 152 2.64 15.04 -7.61
N LYS A 153 2.94 15.44 -8.86
CA LYS A 153 2.42 14.75 -10.04
C LYS A 153 2.99 13.36 -10.13
N GLN A 154 4.31 13.24 -9.95
CA GLN A 154 4.99 11.94 -9.97
C GLN A 154 4.61 11.08 -8.75
N SER A 155 4.46 11.69 -7.57
CA SER A 155 3.97 10.99 -6.37
C SER A 155 2.60 10.34 -6.62
N VAL A 156 1.62 11.11 -7.11
CA VAL A 156 0.27 10.59 -7.41
C VAL A 156 0.33 9.52 -8.51
N LYS A 157 1.16 9.70 -9.53
CA LYS A 157 1.34 8.69 -10.58
C LYS A 157 1.84 7.37 -10.00
N LEU A 158 2.88 7.38 -9.17
CA LEU A 158 3.45 6.18 -8.57
C LEU A 158 2.46 5.46 -7.63
N TYR A 159 1.65 6.19 -6.87
CA TYR A 159 0.56 5.59 -6.09
C TYR A 159 -0.44 4.85 -6.99
N ARG A 160 -0.79 5.42 -8.14
CA ARG A 160 -1.72 4.80 -9.11
C ARG A 160 -1.09 3.59 -9.81
N GLU A 161 0.22 3.60 -10.07
CA GLU A 161 0.97 2.46 -10.61
C GLU A 161 1.05 1.33 -9.58
N ALA A 162 1.40 1.62 -8.32
CA ALA A 162 1.41 0.66 -7.23
C ALA A 162 0.02 -0.01 -7.07
N SER A 163 -1.04 0.80 -7.13
CA SER A 163 -2.43 0.32 -7.10
C SER A 163 -2.72 -0.66 -8.24
N GLY A 164 -2.23 -0.39 -9.45
CA GLY A 164 -2.36 -1.26 -10.60
C GLY A 164 -1.65 -2.59 -10.46
N VAL A 165 -0.44 -2.59 -9.90
CA VAL A 165 0.31 -3.83 -9.65
C VAL A 165 -0.42 -4.71 -8.62
N PHE A 166 -0.89 -4.12 -7.52
CA PHE A 166 -1.70 -4.85 -6.53
C PHE A 166 -3.02 -5.36 -7.11
N HIS A 167 -3.66 -4.59 -7.98
CA HIS A 167 -4.88 -5.01 -8.66
C HIS A 167 -4.63 -6.22 -9.57
N HIS A 168 -3.56 -6.18 -10.38
CA HIS A 168 -3.13 -7.28 -11.25
C HIS A 168 -2.82 -8.55 -10.43
N LEU A 169 -2.10 -8.40 -9.31
CA LEU A 169 -1.88 -9.51 -8.38
C LEU A 169 -3.20 -10.14 -7.93
N SER A 170 -4.14 -9.33 -7.46
CA SER A 170 -5.42 -9.81 -6.91
C SER A 170 -6.30 -10.53 -7.94
N HIS A 171 -6.41 -9.99 -9.15
CA HIS A 171 -7.43 -10.42 -10.13
C HIS A 171 -6.90 -11.32 -11.24
N GLU A 172 -5.60 -11.28 -11.55
CA GLU A 172 -5.02 -12.05 -12.66
C GLU A 172 -4.09 -13.16 -12.16
N LEU A 173 -3.17 -12.85 -11.26
CA LEU A 173 -2.14 -13.80 -10.84
C LEU A 173 -2.61 -14.74 -9.71
N LEU A 174 -3.19 -14.20 -8.64
CA LEU A 174 -3.55 -14.97 -7.46
C LEU A 174 -4.63 -16.05 -7.68
N PRO A 175 -5.67 -15.86 -8.52
CA PRO A 175 -6.64 -16.92 -8.79
C PRO A 175 -5.98 -18.21 -9.30
N SER A 176 -4.97 -18.07 -10.18
CA SER A 176 -4.20 -19.19 -10.74
C SER A 176 -3.20 -19.77 -9.73
N LEU A 177 -2.65 -18.95 -8.84
CA LEU A 177 -1.65 -19.36 -7.85
C LEU A 177 -2.26 -20.01 -6.60
N LYS A 178 -3.51 -19.68 -6.25
CA LYS A 178 -4.19 -20.12 -5.00
C LYS A 178 -4.08 -21.62 -4.71
N PRO A 179 -4.22 -22.55 -5.68
CA PRO A 179 -4.09 -23.98 -5.42
C PRO A 179 -2.69 -24.41 -4.95
N SER A 180 -1.65 -23.64 -5.29
CA SER A 180 -0.26 -23.91 -4.93
C SER A 180 0.16 -23.28 -3.60
N LEU A 181 -0.63 -22.37 -3.04
CA LEU A 181 -0.27 -21.66 -1.81
C LEU A 181 -0.62 -22.49 -0.58
N PRO A 182 0.29 -22.59 0.41
CA PRO A 182 -0.05 -23.23 1.66
C PRO A 182 -1.12 -22.42 2.41
N PRO A 183 -2.22 -23.05 2.86
CA PRO A 183 -3.35 -22.35 3.46
C PRO A 183 -2.91 -21.57 4.72
N GLY A 184 -3.26 -20.28 4.76
CA GLY A 184 -3.08 -19.41 5.93
C GLY A 184 -1.63 -19.08 6.30
N LYS A 185 -0.68 -19.12 5.35
CA LYS A 185 0.75 -18.93 5.67
C LYS A 185 1.39 -17.64 5.14
N LEU A 186 0.80 -16.96 4.16
CA LEU A 186 1.38 -15.77 3.53
C LEU A 186 0.29 -14.73 3.22
N PRO A 187 0.02 -13.77 4.12
CA PRO A 187 -1.00 -12.75 3.89
C PRO A 187 -0.70 -11.90 2.66
N GLU A 188 0.58 -11.70 2.33
CA GLU A 188 1.07 -10.90 1.19
C GLU A 188 0.44 -11.32 -0.15
N LEU A 189 0.12 -12.61 -0.31
CA LEU A 189 -0.43 -13.20 -1.53
C LEU A 189 -1.88 -13.65 -1.34
N THR A 190 -2.70 -12.79 -0.75
CA THR A 190 -4.14 -13.02 -0.63
C THR A 190 -4.90 -11.94 -1.42
N SER A 191 -5.93 -12.35 -2.17
CA SER A 191 -6.73 -11.42 -2.97
C SER A 191 -7.36 -10.31 -2.11
N PRO A 192 -7.90 -10.58 -0.90
CA PRO A 192 -8.40 -9.52 -0.02
C PRO A 192 -7.34 -8.49 0.35
N LEU A 193 -6.11 -8.92 0.72
CA LEU A 193 -5.05 -7.98 1.06
C LEU A 193 -4.60 -7.17 -0.16
N CYS A 194 -4.33 -7.81 -1.29
CA CYS A 194 -3.89 -7.09 -2.50
C CYS A 194 -4.94 -6.07 -2.95
N THR A 195 -6.23 -6.41 -2.87
CA THR A 195 -7.32 -5.46 -3.16
C THR A 195 -7.32 -4.29 -2.18
N ALA A 196 -7.18 -4.57 -0.87
CA ALA A 196 -7.10 -3.52 0.15
C ALA A 196 -5.87 -2.61 -0.03
N LEU A 197 -4.71 -3.15 -0.41
CA LEU A 197 -3.50 -2.39 -0.70
C LEU A 197 -3.63 -1.56 -1.98
N SER A 198 -4.33 -2.07 -2.99
CA SER A 198 -4.67 -1.32 -4.21
C SER A 198 -5.52 -0.08 -3.87
N LEU A 199 -6.55 -0.24 -3.05
CA LEU A 199 -7.41 0.84 -2.55
C LEU A 199 -6.65 1.81 -1.64
N LEU A 200 -5.77 1.31 -0.77
CA LEU A 200 -4.92 2.14 0.09
C LEU A 200 -4.02 3.06 -0.75
N CYS A 201 -3.39 2.55 -1.80
CA CYS A 201 -2.55 3.36 -2.68
C CYS A 201 -3.36 4.48 -3.37
N LEU A 202 -4.60 4.19 -3.82
CA LEU A 202 -5.48 5.22 -4.37
C LEU A 202 -5.91 6.25 -3.33
N ALA A 203 -6.26 5.81 -2.12
CA ALA A 203 -6.58 6.68 -1.00
C ALA A 203 -5.44 7.64 -0.68
N GLU A 204 -4.20 7.15 -0.64
CA GLU A 204 -3.01 7.99 -0.42
C GLU A 204 -2.73 8.94 -1.58
N GLY A 205 -2.82 8.47 -2.83
CA GLY A 205 -2.66 9.33 -4.01
C GLY A 205 -3.71 10.44 -4.07
N GLN A 206 -4.96 10.14 -3.72
CA GLN A 206 -6.00 11.16 -3.57
C GLN A 206 -5.70 12.09 -2.40
N ALA A 207 -5.23 11.59 -1.25
CA ALA A 207 -4.85 12.42 -0.12
C ALA A 207 -3.77 13.45 -0.46
N VAL A 208 -2.78 13.11 -1.28
CA VAL A 208 -1.79 14.07 -1.81
C VAL A 208 -2.49 15.21 -2.57
N THR A 209 -3.38 14.83 -3.50
CA THR A 209 -4.11 15.80 -4.34
C THR A 209 -5.03 16.69 -3.51
N THR A 210 -5.76 16.10 -2.55
CA THR A 210 -6.68 16.81 -1.67
C THR A 210 -5.95 17.78 -0.75
N ASN A 211 -4.82 17.38 -0.15
CA ASN A 211 -4.03 18.29 0.67
C ASN A 211 -3.51 19.47 -0.17
N LYS A 212 -3.15 19.24 -1.44
CA LYS A 212 -2.76 20.34 -2.34
C LYS A 212 -3.93 21.27 -2.67
N ALA A 213 -5.13 20.71 -2.81
CA ALA A 213 -6.36 21.48 -2.98
C ALA A 213 -6.67 22.33 -1.73
N GLU A 214 -6.45 21.81 -0.53
CA GLU A 214 -6.57 22.55 0.73
C GLU A 214 -5.61 23.75 0.76
N GLU A 215 -4.33 23.53 0.46
CA GLU A 215 -3.32 24.60 0.40
C GLU A 215 -3.65 25.68 -0.63
N SER A 216 -4.29 25.28 -1.74
CA SER A 216 -4.66 26.18 -2.83
C SER A 216 -6.00 26.90 -2.59
N GLY A 217 -6.61 26.75 -1.40
CA GLY A 217 -7.84 27.43 -1.04
C GLY A 217 -9.07 27.01 -1.85
N LYS A 218 -9.17 25.73 -2.24
CA LYS A 218 -10.37 25.22 -2.93
C LYS A 218 -11.60 25.27 -2.02
N SER A 219 -12.80 25.22 -2.61
CA SER A 219 -14.05 25.37 -1.89
C SER A 219 -14.25 24.27 -0.84
N ALA A 220 -14.88 24.63 0.29
CA ALA A 220 -15.19 23.70 1.36
C ALA A 220 -16.03 22.50 0.88
N THR A 221 -16.96 22.73 -0.06
CA THR A 221 -17.74 21.66 -0.70
C THR A 221 -16.84 20.62 -1.37
N LEU A 222 -15.92 21.07 -2.24
CA LEU A 222 -15.02 20.15 -2.95
C LEU A 222 -14.09 19.43 -1.97
N LEU A 223 -13.52 20.14 -0.99
CA LEU A 223 -12.63 19.54 0.01
C LEU A 223 -13.35 18.49 0.86
N SER A 224 -14.62 18.75 1.22
CA SER A 224 -15.45 17.78 1.92
C SER A 224 -15.66 16.51 1.10
N GLN A 225 -15.99 16.65 -0.19
CA GLN A 225 -16.24 15.54 -1.11
C GLN A 225 -14.98 14.72 -1.38
N LEU A 226 -13.85 15.38 -1.62
CA LEU A 226 -12.56 14.74 -1.87
C LEU A 226 -12.06 13.97 -0.65
N HIS A 227 -12.21 14.51 0.56
CA HIS A 227 -11.86 13.78 1.78
C HIS A 227 -12.78 12.60 2.03
N TYR A 228 -14.08 12.73 1.76
CA TYR A 228 -15.00 11.61 1.94
C TYR A 228 -14.77 10.50 0.90
N GLY A 229 -14.34 10.84 -0.31
CA GLY A 229 -13.91 9.85 -1.32
C GLY A 229 -12.75 8.99 -0.82
N ILE A 230 -11.81 9.58 -0.07
CA ILE A 230 -10.72 8.85 0.60
C ILE A 230 -11.28 7.91 1.68
N THR A 231 -12.18 8.41 2.53
CA THR A 231 -12.87 7.59 3.54
C THR A 231 -13.59 6.39 2.91
N GLN A 232 -14.26 6.57 1.77
CA GLN A 232 -14.94 5.48 1.07
C GLN A 232 -13.97 4.41 0.57
N MET A 233 -12.84 4.79 -0.05
CA MET A 233 -11.81 3.83 -0.47
C MET A 233 -11.23 3.05 0.71
N LEU A 234 -10.98 3.72 1.84
CA LEU A 234 -10.44 3.07 3.04
C LEU A 234 -11.47 2.18 3.76
N SER A 235 -12.75 2.55 3.74
CA SER A 235 -13.84 1.70 4.24
C SER A 235 -13.99 0.42 3.40
N GLU A 236 -13.85 0.53 2.08
CA GLU A 236 -13.84 -0.61 1.17
C GLU A 236 -12.61 -1.51 1.43
N ALA A 237 -11.43 -0.92 1.60
CA ALA A 237 -10.23 -1.65 1.99
C ALA A 237 -10.41 -2.39 3.35
N ASP A 238 -10.96 -1.72 4.36
CA ASP A 238 -11.22 -2.31 5.67
C ASP A 238 -12.23 -3.46 5.61
N ALA A 239 -13.23 -3.38 4.72
CA ALA A 239 -14.19 -4.45 4.50
C ALA A 239 -13.53 -5.71 3.91
N HIS A 240 -12.57 -5.55 2.99
CA HIS A 240 -11.77 -6.68 2.48
C HIS A 240 -10.93 -7.34 3.58
N LEU A 241 -10.31 -6.53 4.45
CA LEU A 241 -9.45 -7.04 5.53
C LEU A 241 -10.24 -7.67 6.68
N SER A 242 -11.43 -7.14 6.97
CA SER A 242 -12.30 -7.58 8.07
C SER A 242 -13.23 -8.73 7.71
N SER A 243 -13.23 -9.20 6.45
CA SER A 243 -14.09 -10.29 5.99
C SER A 243 -13.81 -11.58 6.77
N ARG A 244 -14.69 -11.87 7.73
CA ARG A 244 -14.61 -13.03 8.63
C ARG A 244 -14.77 -14.37 7.91
N ALA A 245 -15.36 -14.37 6.72
CA ALA A 245 -15.67 -15.58 5.96
C ALA A 245 -14.42 -16.39 5.56
N ASN A 246 -13.28 -15.72 5.34
CA ASN A 246 -12.11 -16.38 4.77
C ASN A 246 -10.97 -16.59 5.77
N GLY A 247 -10.89 -15.80 6.84
CA GLY A 247 -9.83 -15.91 7.86
C GLY A 247 -8.39 -15.66 7.37
N GLU A 248 -8.20 -15.39 6.07
CA GLU A 248 -6.90 -15.21 5.40
C GLU A 248 -6.13 -13.97 5.91
N CYS A 249 -6.82 -12.99 6.48
CA CYS A 249 -6.25 -11.74 7.01
C CYS A 249 -6.16 -11.68 8.56
N LYS A 250 -6.39 -12.80 9.26
CA LYS A 250 -6.43 -12.82 10.74
C LYS A 250 -5.09 -12.53 11.41
N ASP A 251 -3.98 -12.91 10.76
CA ASP A 251 -2.63 -12.80 11.33
C ASP A 251 -1.94 -11.46 10.99
N LEU A 252 -2.65 -10.54 10.33
CA LEU A 252 -2.11 -9.23 10.00
C LEU A 252 -1.72 -8.43 11.25
N SER A 253 -0.62 -7.68 11.12
CA SER A 253 -0.19 -6.76 12.16
C SER A 253 -1.31 -5.79 12.56
N SER A 254 -1.63 -5.75 13.86
CA SER A 254 -2.59 -4.77 14.41
C SER A 254 -2.20 -3.34 14.07
N ARG A 255 -0.89 -3.04 13.96
CA ARG A 255 -0.37 -1.71 13.62
C ARG A 255 -0.71 -1.30 12.19
N PHE A 256 -0.71 -2.23 11.24
CA PHE A 256 -1.14 -1.96 9.86
C PHE A 256 -2.65 -1.69 9.79
N LEU A 257 -3.45 -2.49 10.50
CA LEU A 257 -4.89 -2.29 10.59
C LEU A 257 -5.25 -0.97 11.30
N GLU A 258 -4.54 -0.62 12.37
CA GLU A 258 -4.66 0.66 13.07
C GLU A 258 -4.35 1.83 12.13
N TYR A 259 -3.31 1.72 11.31
CA TYR A 259 -2.96 2.76 10.34
C TYR A 259 -4.10 3.04 9.34
N ILE A 260 -4.67 1.99 8.73
CA ILE A 260 -5.81 2.13 7.80
C ILE A 260 -7.01 2.77 8.50
N SER A 261 -7.34 2.28 9.70
CA SER A 261 -8.48 2.77 10.48
C SER A 261 -8.32 4.25 10.89
N ILE A 262 -7.11 4.66 11.30
CA ILE A 262 -6.84 6.04 11.69
C ILE A 262 -6.77 6.96 10.48
N MET A 263 -6.21 6.51 9.35
CA MET A 263 -6.23 7.29 8.11
C MET A 263 -7.68 7.52 7.63
N ARG A 264 -8.55 6.50 7.73
CA ARG A 264 -9.99 6.64 7.44
C ARG A 264 -10.63 7.67 8.35
N ALA A 265 -10.42 7.54 9.66
CA ALA A 265 -11.01 8.46 10.65
C ALA A 265 -10.50 9.89 10.49
N LEU A 266 -9.23 10.09 10.14
CA LEU A 266 -8.65 11.40 9.86
C LEU A 266 -9.37 12.05 8.67
N HIS A 267 -9.50 11.35 7.56
CA HIS A 267 -10.13 11.90 6.37
C HIS A 267 -11.64 12.08 6.52
N GLU A 268 -12.31 11.23 7.29
CA GLU A 268 -13.71 11.44 7.64
C GLU A 268 -13.88 12.71 8.48
N LEU A 269 -13.02 12.90 9.48
CA LEU A 269 -13.03 14.09 10.32
C LEU A 269 -12.77 15.36 9.51
N LYS A 270 -11.79 15.35 8.59
CA LYS A 270 -11.53 16.47 7.68
C LYS A 270 -12.70 16.75 6.75
N SER A 271 -13.33 15.70 6.20
CA SER A 271 -14.51 15.86 5.34
C SER A 271 -15.66 16.56 6.06
N GLN A 272 -15.96 16.12 7.28
CA GLN A 272 -17.03 16.68 8.10
C GLN A 272 -16.68 18.10 8.58
N LYS A 273 -15.39 18.39 8.84
CA LYS A 273 -14.90 19.75 9.13
C LYS A 273 -15.24 20.72 8.00
N HIS A 274 -14.91 20.37 6.77
CA HIS A 274 -15.21 21.21 5.60
C HIS A 274 -16.71 21.30 5.31
N LEU A 275 -17.48 20.24 5.55
CA LEU A 275 -18.94 20.29 5.44
C LEU A 275 -19.56 21.23 6.47
N ALA A 276 -19.04 21.26 7.71
CA ALA A 276 -19.48 22.18 8.74
C ALA A 276 -19.18 23.64 8.37
N VAL A 277 -18.04 23.91 7.72
CA VAL A 277 -17.72 25.25 7.18
C VAL A 277 -18.74 25.68 6.11
N LEU A 278 -19.09 24.77 5.19
CA LEU A 278 -20.13 25.04 4.20
C LEU A 278 -21.47 25.38 4.86
N LEU A 279 -21.94 24.54 5.80
CA LEU A 279 -23.20 24.74 6.50
C LEU A 279 -23.24 26.04 7.28
N GLU A 280 -22.14 26.41 7.94
CA GLU A 280 -22.06 27.70 8.63
C GLU A 280 -22.15 28.87 7.65
N SER A 281 -21.51 28.79 6.48
CA SER A 281 -21.64 29.81 5.43
C SER A 281 -23.06 29.92 4.85
N GLU A 282 -23.85 28.84 4.92
CA GLU A 282 -25.27 28.83 4.57
C GLU A 282 -26.18 29.27 5.74
N GLY A 283 -25.60 29.67 6.87
CA GLY A 283 -26.31 30.06 8.07
C GLY A 283 -26.90 28.89 8.86
N LYS A 284 -26.58 27.63 8.54
CA LYS A 284 -27.08 26.41 9.19
C LYS A 284 -26.14 25.94 10.31
N VAL A 285 -25.91 26.81 11.29
CA VAL A 285 -24.96 26.56 12.39
C VAL A 285 -25.36 25.37 13.27
N GLY A 286 -26.67 25.15 13.50
CA GLY A 286 -27.16 23.98 14.25
C GLY A 286 -26.76 22.65 13.61
N GLU A 287 -26.88 22.54 12.28
CA GLU A 287 -26.45 21.37 11.51
C GLU A 287 -24.93 21.20 11.56
N ALA A 288 -24.18 22.30 11.41
CA ALA A 288 -22.72 22.29 11.49
C ALA A 288 -22.23 21.71 12.82
N ILE A 289 -22.81 22.12 13.96
CA ILE A 289 -22.49 21.56 15.28
C ILE A 289 -22.80 20.05 15.34
N GLY A 290 -23.99 19.64 14.87
CA GLY A 290 -24.41 18.24 14.88
C GLY A 290 -23.42 17.35 14.10
N ILE A 291 -22.99 17.81 12.93
CA ILE A 291 -21.99 17.13 12.10
C ILE A 291 -20.64 16.98 12.83
N LEU A 292 -20.12 18.06 13.43
CA LEU A 292 -18.84 17.99 14.14
C LEU A 292 -18.91 17.09 15.38
N ARG A 293 -20.03 17.09 16.11
CA ARG A 293 -20.26 16.17 17.23
C ARG A 293 -20.21 14.71 16.81
N ARG A 294 -20.91 14.36 15.73
CA ARG A 294 -20.88 13.01 15.15
C ARG A 294 -19.46 12.61 14.73
N ALA A 295 -18.76 13.50 14.00
CA ALA A 295 -17.41 13.25 13.53
C ALA A 295 -16.42 13.02 14.68
N LEU A 296 -16.48 13.83 15.75
CA LEU A 296 -15.65 13.66 16.93
C LEU A 296 -16.00 12.39 17.72
N ALA A 297 -17.27 12.01 17.79
CA ALA A 297 -17.71 10.76 18.42
C ALA A 297 -17.19 9.54 17.67
N ALA A 298 -17.24 9.55 16.33
CA ALA A 298 -16.65 8.50 15.50
C ALA A 298 -15.12 8.43 15.67
N ALA A 299 -14.43 9.58 15.64
CA ALA A 299 -12.98 9.66 15.81
C ALA A 299 -12.48 9.17 17.18
N ARG A 300 -13.32 9.21 18.23
CA ARG A 300 -13.01 8.63 19.56
C ARG A 300 -12.92 7.11 19.54
N LYS A 301 -13.60 6.42 18.62
CA LYS A 301 -13.53 4.96 18.51
C LYS A 301 -12.19 4.48 17.95
N SER A 302 -11.48 5.34 17.23
CA SER A 302 -10.20 5.03 16.58
C SER A 302 -8.98 5.44 17.43
N LEU A 303 -9.06 5.34 18.77
CA LEU A 303 -7.90 5.64 19.62
C LEU A 303 -6.82 4.54 19.46
N PRO A 304 -5.58 4.91 19.11
CA PRO A 304 -4.48 3.96 18.94
C PRO A 304 -3.97 3.39 20.26
N SER A 305 -3.37 2.20 20.18
CA SER A 305 -2.78 1.48 21.31
C SER A 305 -1.39 1.99 21.73
N LYS A 306 -0.63 2.64 20.83
CA LYS A 306 0.76 3.12 21.09
C LYS A 306 1.06 4.43 20.36
N GLU A 307 1.91 5.28 20.95
CA GLU A 307 2.28 6.58 20.37
C GLU A 307 3.19 6.48 19.13
N ASP A 308 2.84 7.19 18.06
CA ASP A 308 3.48 7.12 16.73
C ASP A 308 3.47 8.49 16.06
N THR A 309 4.46 8.76 15.20
CA THR A 309 4.64 10.07 14.55
C THR A 309 3.45 10.50 13.71
N TRP A 310 2.85 9.57 12.96
CA TRP A 310 1.67 9.82 12.12
C TRP A 310 0.39 10.08 12.93
N MET A 311 0.37 9.73 14.22
CA MET A 311 -0.80 9.97 15.08
C MET A 311 -0.87 11.40 15.60
N SER A 312 0.27 12.10 15.65
CA SER A 312 0.31 13.52 16.00
C SER A 312 -0.57 14.35 15.04
N LEU A 313 -0.62 13.97 13.76
CA LEU A 313 -1.46 14.58 12.74
C LEU A 313 -2.95 14.39 13.06
N PHE A 314 -3.35 13.19 13.43
CA PHE A 314 -4.73 12.89 13.80
C PHE A 314 -5.15 13.61 15.10
N LYS A 315 -4.28 13.62 16.12
CA LYS A 315 -4.52 14.37 17.36
C LYS A 315 -4.71 15.86 17.09
N LYS A 316 -3.81 16.46 16.31
CA LYS A 316 -3.89 17.88 15.93
C LYS A 316 -5.19 18.21 15.19
N GLU A 317 -5.60 17.38 14.24
CA GLU A 317 -6.85 17.57 13.51
C GLU A 317 -8.07 17.50 14.44
N ARG A 318 -8.07 16.54 15.39
CA ARG A 318 -9.14 16.45 16.41
C ARG A 318 -9.23 17.68 17.29
N GLU A 319 -8.10 18.22 17.71
CA GLU A 319 -8.05 19.46 18.49
C GLU A 319 -8.59 20.65 17.68
N GLU A 320 -8.23 20.75 16.40
CA GLU A 320 -8.75 21.78 15.51
C GLU A 320 -10.27 21.69 15.34
N VAL A 321 -10.80 20.49 15.07
CA VAL A 321 -12.24 20.29 14.95
C VAL A 321 -12.97 20.57 16.26
N THR A 322 -12.38 20.22 17.40
CA THR A 322 -12.93 20.54 18.72
C THR A 322 -13.03 22.05 18.94
N LYS A 323 -12.00 22.81 18.53
CA LYS A 323 -12.01 24.28 18.58
C LYS A 323 -13.07 24.89 17.66
N ASN A 324 -13.21 24.37 16.43
CA ASN A 324 -14.23 24.83 15.50
C ASN A 324 -15.65 24.57 16.02
N MET A 325 -15.88 23.38 16.60
CA MET A 325 -17.16 23.05 17.23
C MET A 325 -17.48 24.01 18.37
N ALA A 326 -16.54 24.28 19.27
CA ALA A 326 -16.75 25.22 20.38
C ALA A 326 -17.01 26.66 19.89
N LYS A 327 -16.44 27.08 18.76
CA LYS A 327 -16.76 28.36 18.11
C LYS A 327 -18.21 28.39 17.64
N TYR A 328 -18.66 27.33 16.95
CA TYR A 328 -20.03 27.25 16.44
C TYR A 328 -21.07 27.13 17.56
N GLU A 329 -20.77 26.37 18.63
CA GLU A 329 -21.63 26.30 19.81
C GLU A 329 -21.84 27.68 20.44
N LYS A 330 -20.77 28.45 20.66
CA LYS A 330 -20.89 29.84 21.13
C LYS A 330 -21.72 30.71 20.18
N LEU A 331 -21.45 30.65 18.88
CA LEU A 331 -22.21 31.41 17.89
C LEU A 331 -23.71 31.05 17.93
N ASN A 332 -24.02 29.77 18.08
CA ASN A 332 -25.39 29.29 18.15
C ASN A 332 -26.08 29.70 19.45
N ASP A 333 -25.41 29.60 20.59
CA ASP A 333 -25.98 29.91 21.90
C ASP A 333 -26.29 31.42 22.07
N PHE A 334 -25.52 32.30 21.42
CA PHE A 334 -25.69 33.75 21.58
C PHE A 334 -26.42 34.44 20.42
N MET A 335 -26.31 33.93 19.19
CA MET A 335 -26.79 34.66 18.00
C MET A 335 -27.80 33.87 17.17
N MET A 336 -27.49 32.60 16.83
CA MET A 336 -28.29 31.88 15.84
C MET A 336 -29.49 31.14 16.45
N LEU A 337 -29.36 30.65 17.69
CA LEU A 337 -30.39 29.95 18.46
C LEU A 337 -31.06 28.79 17.70
N GLN A 338 -30.30 28.08 16.86
CA GLN A 338 -30.82 26.99 16.05
C GLN A 338 -30.85 25.68 16.84
N ARG A 339 -31.88 24.86 16.58
CA ARG A 339 -31.92 23.47 17.05
C ARG A 339 -30.75 22.70 16.43
N ILE A 340 -30.07 21.92 17.25
CA ILE A 340 -29.07 20.95 16.78
C ILE A 340 -29.82 19.68 16.36
N PRO A 341 -29.75 19.23 15.09
CA PRO A 341 -30.43 18.03 14.64
C PRO A 341 -29.91 16.77 15.34
N VAL A 342 -30.77 15.74 15.41
CA VAL A 342 -30.33 14.41 15.89
C VAL A 342 -29.60 13.67 14.78
N GLU A 343 -28.85 12.62 15.12
CA GLU A 343 -27.93 11.95 14.18
C GLU A 343 -28.61 11.44 12.90
N THR A 344 -29.86 10.99 12.99
CA THR A 344 -30.66 10.50 11.84
C THR A 344 -31.08 11.60 10.86
N GLU A 345 -31.09 12.86 11.30
CA GLU A 345 -31.45 14.03 10.49
C GLU A 345 -30.22 14.65 9.81
N LEU A 346 -28.99 14.25 10.19
CA LEU A 346 -27.76 14.85 9.69
C LEU A 346 -27.42 14.37 8.28
N VAL A 347 -27.06 15.31 7.42
CA VAL A 347 -26.54 15.01 6.09
C VAL A 347 -25.19 14.28 6.15
N PHE A 348 -24.97 13.39 5.18
CA PHE A 348 -23.68 12.75 4.98
C PHE A 348 -22.99 13.39 3.76
N PRO A 349 -21.66 13.61 3.83
CA PRO A 349 -20.92 14.06 2.67
C PRO A 349 -21.07 13.07 1.50
N LYS A 350 -21.16 13.58 0.28
CA LYS A 350 -21.03 12.76 -0.93
C LYS A 350 -19.55 12.60 -1.24
N GLY A 351 -19.07 11.39 -1.46
CA GLY A 351 -17.65 11.15 -1.79
C GLY A 351 -17.39 11.37 -3.27
N GLU A 352 -16.23 11.96 -3.59
CA GLU A 352 -15.71 12.07 -4.95
C GLU A 352 -14.36 11.35 -5.02
N LYS A 353 -14.28 10.27 -5.80
CA LYS A 353 -13.05 9.52 -6.07
C LYS A 353 -12.49 10.00 -7.42
N ILE A 354 -11.34 10.69 -7.40
CA ILE A 354 -10.77 11.35 -8.60
C ILE A 354 -9.52 10.67 -9.16
N VAL A 355 -8.98 9.70 -8.43
CA VAL A 355 -7.84 8.91 -8.86
C VAL A 355 -8.29 7.50 -9.24
N ASN A 356 -7.74 7.00 -10.34
CA ASN A 356 -7.96 5.64 -10.81
C ASN A 356 -6.61 4.93 -10.89
N LEU A 357 -6.59 3.62 -10.69
CA LEU A 357 -5.37 2.85 -10.90
C LEU A 357 -4.83 3.00 -12.33
N ILE A 358 -3.53 2.84 -12.50
CA ILE A 358 -2.91 2.70 -13.82
C ILE A 358 -2.72 1.19 -14.03
N PRO A 359 -3.38 0.56 -15.02
CA PRO A 359 -3.25 -0.88 -15.23
C PRO A 359 -1.79 -1.30 -15.36
N TYR A 360 -1.41 -2.35 -14.64
CA TYR A 360 -0.08 -2.92 -14.78
C TYR A 360 -0.02 -3.76 -16.05
N ILE A 361 0.98 -3.51 -16.89
CA ILE A 361 1.21 -4.25 -18.13
C ILE A 361 2.52 -5.04 -17.96
N PRO A 362 2.45 -6.37 -17.78
CA PRO A 362 3.64 -7.20 -17.72
C PRO A 362 4.52 -7.01 -18.96
N THR A 363 5.81 -6.75 -18.74
CA THR A 363 6.81 -6.73 -19.81
C THR A 363 7.66 -7.99 -19.69
N ARG A 364 7.86 -8.69 -20.79
CA ARG A 364 8.64 -9.94 -20.86
C ARG A 364 9.89 -9.72 -21.71
N ARG A 365 11.02 -10.29 -21.30
CA ARG A 365 12.18 -10.45 -22.19
C ARG A 365 11.90 -11.60 -23.15
N GLU A 366 11.64 -11.34 -24.42
CA GLU A 366 11.21 -12.35 -25.39
C GLU A 366 12.37 -13.22 -25.93
N GLN A 367 13.20 -13.75 -25.02
CA GLN A 367 14.30 -14.64 -25.37
C GLN A 367 13.83 -16.10 -25.27
N GLU A 368 14.12 -16.91 -26.29
CA GLU A 368 13.81 -18.35 -26.26
C GLU A 368 14.65 -19.06 -25.18
N LEU A 369 13.98 -19.80 -24.28
CA LEU A 369 14.62 -20.62 -23.27
C LEU A 369 14.47 -22.10 -23.63
N ARG A 370 15.58 -22.82 -23.77
CA ARG A 370 15.59 -24.25 -24.10
C ARG A 370 16.04 -25.06 -22.90
N PHE A 371 15.16 -25.93 -22.42
CA PHE A 371 15.42 -26.79 -21.26
C PHE A 371 15.91 -28.16 -21.72
N LYS A 372 16.78 -28.79 -20.93
CA LYS A 372 17.03 -30.23 -21.06
C LYS A 372 15.92 -30.95 -20.29
N LEU A 373 15.17 -31.79 -20.99
CA LEU A 373 14.05 -32.55 -20.45
C LEU A 373 14.51 -33.63 -19.48
#